data_AF-Q45KY0-F1
#
_entry.id   AF-Q45KY0-F1
#
_cell.length_a   1.000
_cell.length_b   1.000
_cell.length_c   1.000
_cell.angle_alpha   90.00
_cell.angle_beta   90.00
_cell.angle_gamma   90.00
#
_symmetry.space_group_name_H-M   'P 1'
#
loop_
_entity.id
_entity.type
_entity.pdbx_description
1 polymer ?
#
loop_
_entity_poly.entity_id
_entity_poly.type
_entity_poly.pdbx_seq_one_letter_code
_entity_poly.pdbx_strand_id
1 'polypeptide(L)'
;CSGVESAISSLDYISKTKEDVRLKLEECSKRANNGKFTLRDLLVVPMQRVLKYHLLLQELVKHTTDPMEKANLKLALDAMKDLAQYVNEVKRDNETLREIKQFQLSIENLNQPVLLFGRPQGD
;
A
#
# COMPACT_ATOMS: atom_id res chain seq x y z
N CYS A 1 0.04 -0.91 -4.52
CA CYS A 1 -0.53 -0.48 -3.22
C CYS A 1 -2.04 -0.69 -3.16
N SER A 2 -2.80 -0.28 -4.17
CA SER A 2 -4.27 -0.36 -4.22
C SER A 2 -4.86 -1.77 -4.04
N GLY A 3 -4.23 -2.79 -4.60
CA GLY A 3 -4.75 -4.16 -4.56
C GLY A 3 -4.45 -4.94 -3.27
N VAL A 4 -3.56 -4.45 -2.38
CA VAL A 4 -3.11 -5.24 -1.23
C VAL A 4 -4.23 -5.47 -0.21
N GLU A 5 -5.09 -4.47 0.00
CA GLU A 5 -6.24 -4.58 0.88
C GLU A 5 -7.23 -5.62 0.37
N SER A 6 -7.55 -5.57 -0.93
CA SER A 6 -8.43 -6.57 -1.56
C SER A 6 -7.84 -7.98 -1.46
N ALA A 7 -6.53 -8.14 -1.73
CA ALA A 7 -5.85 -9.42 -1.63
C ALA A 7 -5.89 -9.98 -0.20
N ILE A 8 -5.68 -9.13 0.81
CA ILE A 8 -5.76 -9.50 2.21
C ILE A 8 -7.19 -9.90 2.59
N SER A 9 -8.21 -9.15 2.18
CA SER A 9 -9.61 -9.48 2.43
C SER A 9 -10.01 -10.81 1.76
N SER A 10 -9.58 -11.04 0.53
CA SER A 10 -9.80 -12.32 -0.16
C SER A 10 -9.09 -13.48 0.55
N LEU A 11 -7.85 -13.28 0.98
CA LEU A 11 -7.10 -14.29 1.73
C LEU A 11 -7.81 -14.65 3.04
N ASP A 12 -8.28 -13.65 3.80
CA ASP A 12 -9.02 -13.88 5.04
C ASP A 12 -10.31 -14.65 4.79
N TYR A 13 -11.08 -14.26 3.76
CA TYR A 13 -12.33 -14.91 3.41
C TYR A 13 -12.10 -16.38 3.03
N ILE A 14 -11.11 -16.67 2.19
CA ILE A 14 -10.78 -18.03 1.78
C ILE A 14 -10.29 -18.85 2.98
N SER A 15 -9.43 -18.29 3.82
CA SER A 15 -8.92 -18.96 5.03
C SER A 15 -10.05 -19.31 6.02
N LYS A 16 -11.08 -18.47 6.11
CA LYS A 16 -12.26 -18.72 6.96
C LYS A 16 -13.22 -19.77 6.39
N THR A 17 -13.34 -19.85 5.07
CA THR A 17 -14.35 -20.70 4.40
C THR A 17 -13.80 -22.06 3.97
N LYS A 18 -12.48 -22.18 3.78
CA LYS A 18 -11.81 -23.37 3.28
C LYS A 18 -10.74 -23.83 4.26
N GLU A 19 -11.09 -24.82 5.07
CA GLU A 19 -10.20 -25.34 6.11
C GLU A 19 -8.93 -25.97 5.55
N ASP A 20 -9.01 -26.66 4.41
CA ASP A 20 -7.87 -27.21 3.68
C ASP A 20 -6.85 -26.13 3.32
N VAL A 21 -7.32 -24.97 2.84
CA VAL A 21 -6.47 -23.82 2.53
C VAL A 21 -5.84 -23.24 3.80
N ARG A 22 -6.62 -23.09 4.88
CA ARG A 22 -6.11 -22.59 6.18
C ARG A 22 -4.97 -23.45 6.70
N LEU A 23 -5.16 -24.77 6.74
CA LEU A 23 -4.12 -25.71 7.20
C LEU A 23 -2.88 -25.62 6.32
N LYS A 24 -3.06 -25.47 5.00
CA LYS A 24 -1.92 -25.31 4.09
C LYS A 24 -1.17 -24.00 4.32
N LEU A 25 -1.87 -22.90 4.62
CA LEU A 25 -1.25 -21.62 4.96
C LEU A 25 -0.41 -21.73 6.25
N GLU A 26 -0.90 -22.44 7.26
CA GLU A 26 -0.16 -22.70 8.51
C GLU A 26 1.07 -23.58 8.28
N GLU A 27 0.96 -24.64 7.46
CA GLU A 27 2.10 -25.47 7.06
C GLU A 27 3.17 -24.64 6.34
N CYS A 28 2.76 -23.81 5.38
CA CYS A 28 3.67 -22.93 4.64
C CYS A 28 4.37 -21.94 5.57
N SER A 29 3.64 -21.34 6.53
CA SER A 29 4.21 -20.44 7.53
C SER A 29 5.26 -21.14 8.41
N LYS A 30 4.95 -22.34 8.91
CA LYS A 30 5.89 -23.17 9.69
C LYS A 30 7.15 -23.51 8.89
N ARG A 31 7.00 -23.90 7.63
CA ARG A 31 8.11 -24.27 6.74
C ARG A 31 9.00 -23.08 6.36
N ALA A 32 8.40 -21.92 6.11
CA ALA A 32 9.13 -20.76 5.59
C ALA A 32 9.84 -19.95 6.69
N ASN A 33 9.22 -19.82 7.87
CA ASN A 33 9.71 -18.92 8.91
C ASN A 33 9.42 -19.40 10.34
N ASN A 34 9.24 -20.71 10.53
CA ASN A 34 8.91 -21.33 11.84
C ASN A 34 7.61 -20.79 12.44
N GLY A 35 6.66 -20.33 11.61
CA GLY A 35 5.36 -19.86 12.08
C GLY A 35 5.37 -18.42 12.61
N LYS A 36 6.47 -17.68 12.48
CA LYS A 36 6.61 -16.30 12.97
C LYS A 36 5.80 -15.28 12.17
N PHE A 37 5.64 -15.49 10.88
CA PHE A 37 4.93 -14.56 9.99
C PHE A 37 3.96 -15.31 9.10
N THR A 38 2.70 -14.90 9.11
CA THR A 38 1.68 -15.43 8.22
C THR A 38 1.83 -14.86 6.81
N LEU A 39 1.19 -15.49 5.80
CA LEU A 39 1.16 -14.92 4.45
C LEU A 39 0.57 -13.50 4.43
N ARG A 40 -0.44 -13.25 5.28
CA ARG A 40 -1.03 -11.92 5.47
C ARG A 40 0.02 -10.88 5.90
N ASP A 41 0.85 -11.23 6.87
CA ASP A 41 1.92 -10.33 7.37
C ASP A 41 2.97 -10.07 6.30
N LEU A 42 3.29 -11.08 5.48
CA LEU A 42 4.27 -10.95 4.41
C LEU A 42 3.75 -10.09 3.23
N LEU A 43 2.44 -10.11 2.96
CA LEU A 43 1.83 -9.31 1.87
C LEU A 43 1.96 -7.80 2.09
N VAL A 44 2.08 -7.33 3.33
CA VAL A 44 2.26 -5.89 3.63
C VAL A 44 3.72 -5.44 3.58
N VAL A 45 4.69 -6.36 3.60
CA VAL A 45 6.13 -6.05 3.66
C VAL A 45 6.61 -5.21 2.46
N PRO A 46 6.25 -5.49 1.19
CA PRO A 46 6.70 -4.70 0.06
C PRO A 46 6.33 -3.21 0.18
N MET A 47 5.12 -2.96 0.67
CA MET A 47 4.62 -1.60 0.93
C MET A 47 5.38 -0.94 2.09
N GLN A 48 5.63 -1.67 3.16
CA GLN A 48 6.45 -1.14 4.27
C GLN A 48 7.90 -0.88 3.83
N ARG A 49 8.44 -1.68 2.90
CA ARG A 49 9.82 -1.55 2.43
C ARG A 49 10.01 -0.29 1.59
N VAL A 50 9.08 -0.01 0.66
CA VAL A 50 9.20 1.17 -0.21
C VAL A 50 9.20 2.48 0.60
N LEU A 51 8.43 2.53 1.69
CA LEU A 51 8.35 3.68 2.61
C LEU A 51 9.54 3.79 3.58
N LYS A 52 10.52 2.87 3.53
CA LYS A 52 11.73 2.94 4.36
C LYS A 52 12.95 3.47 3.61
N TYR A 53 12.95 3.44 2.27
CA TYR A 53 14.14 3.85 1.50
C TYR A 53 14.53 5.30 1.73
N HIS A 54 13.56 6.22 1.76
CA HIS A 54 13.86 7.63 2.03
C HIS A 54 14.43 7.85 3.44
N LEU A 55 13.99 7.08 4.45
CA LEU A 55 14.53 7.18 5.81
C LEU A 55 15.98 6.69 5.88
N LEU A 56 16.29 5.58 5.19
CA LEU A 56 17.65 5.04 5.12
C LEU A 56 18.59 6.01 4.38
N LEU A 57 18.13 6.55 3.25
CA LEU A 57 18.90 7.53 2.48
C LEU A 57 19.09 8.85 3.26
N GLN A 58 18.09 9.28 4.03
CA GLN A 58 18.19 10.46 4.88
C GLN A 58 19.31 10.30 5.92
N GLU A 59 19.38 9.15 6.59
CA GLU A 59 20.44 8.92 7.57
C GLU A 59 21.81 8.76 6.91
N LEU A 60 21.85 8.18 5.69
CA LEU A 60 23.08 8.08 4.91
C LEU A 60 23.61 9.46 4.50
N VAL A 61 22.77 10.33 3.92
CA VAL A 61 23.12 11.71 3.54
C VAL A 61 23.67 12.51 4.72
N LYS A 62 23.12 12.30 5.92
CA LYS A 62 23.55 12.99 7.14
C LYS A 62 24.99 12.64 7.52
N HIS A 63 25.39 11.38 7.34
CA HIS A 63 26.72 10.88 7.69
C HIS A 63 27.75 10.94 6.56
N THR A 64 27.33 11.19 5.31
CA THR A 64 28.26 11.44 4.20
C THR A 64 28.89 12.82 4.31
N THR A 65 30.23 12.84 4.31
CA THR A 65 31.07 14.05 4.39
C THR A 65 31.51 14.54 3.01
N ASP A 66 31.71 13.64 2.05
CA ASP A 66 32.09 14.00 0.68
C ASP A 66 30.97 14.82 0.01
N PRO A 67 31.24 16.04 -0.48
CA PRO A 67 30.22 16.90 -1.06
C PRO A 67 29.57 16.35 -2.33
N MET A 68 30.33 15.64 -3.17
CA MET A 68 29.84 15.12 -4.44
C MET A 68 28.93 13.91 -4.22
N GLU A 69 29.35 12.96 -3.40
CA GLU A 69 28.52 11.83 -2.97
C GLU A 69 27.27 12.30 -2.24
N LYS A 70 27.40 13.29 -1.35
CA LYS A 70 26.26 13.87 -0.64
C LYS A 70 25.24 14.51 -1.58
N ALA A 71 25.70 15.19 -2.64
CA ALA A 71 24.81 15.73 -3.66
C ALA A 71 24.08 14.62 -4.43
N ASN A 72 24.79 13.56 -4.84
CA ASN A 72 24.19 12.41 -5.51
C ASN A 72 23.16 11.69 -4.62
N LEU A 73 23.46 11.51 -3.34
CA LEU A 73 22.55 10.90 -2.37
C LEU A 73 21.31 11.75 -2.10
N LYS A 74 21.41 13.09 -2.16
CA LYS A 74 20.25 13.98 -2.07
C LYS A 74 19.29 13.78 -3.26
N LEU A 75 19.81 13.64 -4.48
CA LEU A 75 18.98 13.33 -5.65
C LEU A 75 18.24 12.00 -5.49
N ALA A 76 18.94 10.96 -5.01
CA ALA A 76 18.31 9.67 -4.72
C ALA A 76 17.27 9.77 -3.60
N LEU A 77 17.54 10.55 -2.56
CA LEU A 77 16.60 10.79 -1.46
C LEU A 77 15.32 11.45 -1.96
N ASP A 78 15.43 12.48 -2.80
CA ASP A 78 14.27 13.19 -3.33
C ASP A 78 13.44 12.26 -4.24
N ALA A 79 14.06 11.47 -5.11
CA ALA A 79 13.36 10.47 -5.91
C ALA A 79 12.61 9.43 -5.03
N MET A 80 13.17 9.03 -3.88
CA MET A 80 12.49 8.11 -2.96
C MET A 80 11.35 8.77 -2.17
N LYS A 81 11.44 10.09 -1.89
CA LYS A 81 10.32 10.84 -1.32
C LYS A 81 9.18 10.96 -2.32
N ASP A 82 9.48 11.25 -3.58
CA ASP A 82 8.48 11.32 -4.66
C ASP A 82 7.76 9.98 -4.80
N LEU A 83 8.49 8.87 -4.74
CA LEU A 83 7.90 7.54 -4.75
C LEU A 83 6.97 7.31 -3.55
N ALA A 84 7.38 7.70 -2.34
CA ALA A 84 6.54 7.59 -1.15
C ALA A 84 5.28 8.46 -1.24
N GLN A 85 5.40 9.67 -1.78
CA GLN A 85 4.27 10.57 -2.03
C GLN A 85 3.31 9.98 -3.07
N TYR A 86 3.82 9.50 -4.20
CA TYR A 86 3.02 8.83 -5.22
C TYR A 86 2.22 7.66 -4.65
N VAL A 87 2.87 6.83 -3.83
CA VAL A 87 2.21 5.71 -3.15
C VAL A 87 1.07 6.18 -2.25
N ASN A 88 1.24 7.29 -1.52
CA ASN A 88 0.20 7.89 -0.70
C ASN A 88 -0.95 8.47 -1.55
N GLU A 89 -0.64 9.14 -2.67
CA GLU A 89 -1.66 9.66 -3.59
C GLU A 89 -2.49 8.54 -4.21
N VAL A 90 -1.85 7.46 -4.68
CA VAL A 90 -2.57 6.29 -5.20
C VAL A 90 -3.50 5.70 -4.14
N LYS A 91 -3.07 5.64 -2.87
CA LYS A 91 -3.94 5.17 -1.79
C LYS A 91 -5.14 6.11 -1.60
N ARG A 92 -4.90 7.42 -1.54
CA ARG A 92 -5.94 8.45 -1.42
C ARG A 92 -6.95 8.38 -2.56
N ASP A 93 -6.48 8.26 -3.80
CA ASP A 93 -7.34 8.11 -4.98
C ASP A 93 -8.22 6.87 -4.90
N ASN A 94 -7.69 5.76 -4.38
CA ASN A 94 -8.49 4.55 -4.19
C ASN A 94 -9.57 4.72 -3.11
N GLU A 95 -9.27 5.44 -2.03
CA GLU A 95 -10.26 5.79 -1.00
C GLU A 95 -11.35 6.71 -1.58
N THR A 96 -10.95 7.76 -2.30
CA THR A 96 -11.89 8.67 -2.98
C THR A 96 -12.76 7.94 -4.00
N LEU A 97 -12.21 7.01 -4.78
CA LEU A 97 -13.00 6.20 -5.72
C LEU A 97 -14.04 5.32 -5.01
N ARG A 98 -13.73 4.81 -3.82
CA ARG A 98 -14.70 4.06 -3.01
C ARG A 98 -15.83 4.97 -2.52
N GLU A 99 -15.52 6.17 -2.06
CA GLU A 99 -16.51 7.17 -1.63
C GLU A 99 -17.43 7.59 -2.78
N ILE A 100 -16.86 7.92 -3.95
CA ILE A 100 -17.62 8.24 -5.17
C ILE A 100 -18.57 7.09 -5.54
N LYS A 101 -18.10 5.84 -5.44
CA LYS A 101 -18.93 4.66 -5.70
C LYS A 101 -20.08 4.54 -4.69
N GLN A 102 -19.87 4.87 -3.42
CA GLN A 102 -20.95 4.90 -2.42
C GLN A 102 -21.97 6.00 -2.75
N PHE A 103 -21.52 7.21 -3.11
CA PHE A 103 -22.42 8.29 -3.52
C PHE A 103 -23.27 7.90 -4.73
N GLN A 104 -22.66 7.29 -5.74
CA GLN A 104 -23.37 6.80 -6.91
C GLN A 104 -24.50 5.81 -6.56
N LEU A 105 -24.30 4.97 -5.55
CA LEU A 105 -25.29 4.00 -5.11
C LEU A 105 -26.41 4.62 -4.26
N SER A 106 -26.14 5.73 -3.57
CA SER A 106 -27.11 6.40 -2.71
C SER A 106 -28.01 7.41 -3.43
N ILE A 107 -27.63 7.88 -4.63
CA ILE A 107 -28.39 8.90 -5.37
C ILE A 107 -29.30 8.22 -6.40
N GLU A 108 -30.60 8.27 -6.16
CA GLU A 108 -31.60 7.77 -7.12
C GLU A 108 -31.76 8.71 -8.32
N ASN A 109 -32.08 8.15 -9.49
CA ASN A 109 -32.31 8.88 -10.75
C ASN A 109 -31.12 9.69 -11.28
N LEU A 110 -29.90 9.43 -10.80
CA LEU A 110 -28.70 10.02 -11.36
C LEU A 110 -28.28 9.29 -12.65
N ASN A 111 -28.53 9.93 -13.79
CA ASN A 111 -28.25 9.36 -15.12
C ASN A 111 -26.77 9.47 -15.55
N GLN A 112 -25.90 10.02 -14.71
CA GLN A 112 -24.48 10.23 -15.03
C GLN A 112 -23.56 9.70 -13.92
N PRO A 113 -22.37 9.16 -14.26
CA PRO A 113 -21.40 8.72 -13.27
C PRO A 113 -20.88 9.88 -12.41
N VAL A 114 -20.96 9.76 -11.07
CA VAL A 114 -20.45 10.77 -10.11
C VAL A 114 -18.96 11.05 -10.31
N LEU A 115 -18.20 10.07 -10.80
CA LEU A 115 -16.76 10.20 -11.09
C LEU A 115 -16.44 11.34 -12.08
N LEU A 116 -17.37 11.70 -12.97
CA LEU A 116 -17.16 12.76 -13.95
C LEU A 116 -16.99 14.14 -13.32
N PHE A 117 -17.47 14.32 -12.08
CA PHE A 117 -17.41 15.59 -11.36
C PHE A 117 -16.12 15.75 -10.53
N GLY A 118 -15.20 14.77 -10.57
CA GLY A 118 -13.91 14.84 -9.89
C GLY A 118 -13.97 14.43 -8.42
N ARG A 119 -13.02 14.92 -7.62
CA ARG A 119 -12.93 14.57 -6.20
C ARG A 119 -14.01 15.32 -5.38
N PRO A 120 -14.77 14.64 -4.52
CA PRO A 120 -15.70 15.30 -3.59
C PRO A 120 -14.92 16.26 -2.68
N GLN A 121 -15.40 17.49 -2.52
CA GLN A 121 -14.95 18.40 -1.47
C GLN A 121 -15.92 18.26 -0.30
N GLY A 122 -15.40 17.92 0.89
CA GLY A 122 -16.17 18.05 2.13
C GLY A 122 -16.15 19.50 2.59
N ASP A 123 -17.27 19.95 3.18
CA ASP A 123 -17.35 21.23 3.90
C ASP A 123 -16.47 21.23 5.17
#